data_AF-A8T0N5-F1
#
_entry.id   AF-A8T0N5-F1
#
_cell.length_a   1.000
_cell.length_b   1.000
_cell.length_c   1.000
_cell.angle_alpha   90.00
_cell.angle_beta   90.00
_cell.angle_gamma   90.00
#
_symmetry.space_group_name_H-M   'P 1'
#
loop_
_entity.id
_entity.type
_entity.pdbx_description
1 polymer ?
#
loop_
_entity_poly.entity_id
_entity_poly.type
_entity_poly.pdbx_seq_one_letter_code
_entity_poly.pdbx_strand_id
1 'polypeptide(L)'
;MEHLNIENLSKTLEGSKAIQLHRTSFQHLLANMPKNDPLYDELTQLINLSDKCKNLEVSVGTEDAQTIRQFNALSDQLSSKLNEMRF
;
A
#
# COMPACT_ATOMS: atom_id res chain seq x y z
N MET A 1 -7.56 17.85 -14.71
CA MET A 1 -6.71 16.87 -14.02
C MET A 1 -6.79 17.17 -12.55
N GLU A 2 -7.02 16.16 -11.71
CA GLU A 2 -6.92 16.33 -10.26
C GLU A 2 -5.47 16.06 -9.84
N HIS A 3 -4.91 16.93 -9.01
CA HIS A 3 -3.57 16.77 -8.46
C HIS A 3 -3.68 16.17 -7.07
N LEU A 4 -3.18 14.93 -6.91
CA LEU A 4 -3.00 14.31 -5.61
C LEU A 4 -1.58 14.61 -5.12
N ASN A 5 -1.45 15.10 -3.88
CA ASN A 5 -0.14 15.26 -3.28
C ASN A 5 0.43 13.89 -2.87
N ILE A 6 1.76 13.84 -2.68
CA ILE A 6 2.47 12.61 -2.31
C ILE A 6 1.98 12.09 -0.95
N GLU A 7 1.62 12.97 -0.01
CA GLU A 7 1.13 12.57 1.31
C GLU A 7 -0.15 11.71 1.24
N ASN A 8 -1.12 12.12 0.42
CA ASN A 8 -2.35 11.37 0.21
C ASN A 8 -2.09 10.02 -0.47
N LEU A 9 -1.15 9.98 -1.42
CA LEU A 9 -0.73 8.74 -2.07
C LEU A 9 -0.05 7.80 -1.07
N SER A 10 0.89 8.31 -0.27
CA SER A 10 1.59 7.53 0.76
C SER A 10 0.61 6.94 1.77
N LYS A 11 -0.30 7.74 2.31
CA LYS A 11 -1.33 7.26 3.26
C LYS A 11 -2.21 6.17 2.66
N THR A 12 -2.60 6.32 1.39
CA THR A 12 -3.40 5.31 0.67
C THR A 12 -2.62 4.02 0.46
N LEU A 13 -1.35 4.11 0.04
CA LEU A 13 -0.49 2.96 -0.20
C LEU A 13 -0.16 2.22 1.10
N GLU A 14 0.13 2.94 2.20
CA GLU A 14 0.34 2.36 3.53
C GLU A 14 -0.91 1.62 4.03
N GLY A 15 -2.08 2.27 3.98
CA GLY A 15 -3.34 1.67 4.37
C GLY A 15 -3.68 0.44 3.53
N SER A 16 -3.48 0.51 2.21
CA SER A 16 -3.72 -0.63 1.32
C SER A 16 -2.81 -1.81 1.64
N LYS A 17 -1.51 -1.58 1.88
CA LYS A 17 -0.55 -2.63 2.27
C LYS A 17 -0.91 -3.27 3.60
N ALA A 18 -1.32 -2.49 4.59
CA ALA A 18 -1.77 -3.02 5.88
C ALA A 18 -3.01 -3.90 5.71
N ILE A 19 -3.97 -3.49 4.88
CA ILE A 19 -5.15 -4.31 4.57
C ILE A 19 -4.76 -5.60 3.85
N GLN A 20 -3.83 -5.54 2.89
CA GLN A 20 -3.33 -6.72 2.19
C GLN A 20 -2.61 -7.70 3.13
N LEU A 21 -1.82 -7.19 4.08
CA LEU A 21 -1.14 -8.00 5.08
C LEU A 21 -2.12 -8.80 5.95
N HIS A 22 -3.26 -8.20 6.30
CA HIS A 22 -4.30 -8.81 7.13
C HIS A 22 -5.51 -9.32 6.32
N ARG A 23 -5.36 -9.47 4.99
CA ARG A 23 -6.47 -9.76 4.08
C ARG A 23 -7.23 -11.03 4.46
N THR A 24 -6.53 -12.11 4.75
CA THR A 24 -7.14 -13.39 5.16
C THR A 24 -7.96 -13.23 6.44
N SER A 25 -7.45 -12.47 7.41
CA SER A 25 -8.18 -12.20 8.66
C SER A 25 -9.45 -11.40 8.41
N PHE A 26 -9.41 -10.39 7.53
CA PHE A 26 -10.60 -9.63 7.17
C PHE A 26 -11.62 -10.43 6.36
N GLN A 27 -11.18 -11.31 5.46
CA GLN A 27 -12.07 -12.22 4.74
C GLN A 27 -12.75 -13.21 5.69
N HIS A 28 -12.00 -13.76 6.66
CA HIS A 28 -12.57 -14.63 7.68
C HIS A 28 -13.58 -13.87 8.56
N LEU A 29 -13.28 -12.63 8.93
CA LEU A 29 -14.21 -11.78 9.67
C LEU A 29 -15.50 -11.54 8.86
N LEU A 30 -15.40 -11.17 7.59
CA LEU A 30 -16.56 -10.98 6.69
C LEU A 30 -17.40 -12.25 6.53
N ALA A 31 -16.77 -13.41 6.41
CA ALA A 31 -17.48 -14.68 6.25
C ALA A 31 -18.36 -15.04 7.45
N ASN A 32 -18.00 -14.55 8.64
CA ASN A 32 -18.70 -14.78 9.90
C ASN A 32 -19.58 -13.60 10.34
N MET A 33 -19.59 -12.50 9.58
CA MET A 33 -20.35 -11.30 9.89
C MET A 33 -21.76 -11.38 9.26
N PRO A 34 -22.83 -11.07 10.01
CA PRO A 34 -24.17 -10.95 9.44
C PRO A 34 -24.22 -9.89 8.33
N LYS A 35 -24.93 -10.16 7.23
CA LYS A 35 -25.02 -9.21 6.12
C LYS A 35 -25.73 -7.90 6.45
N ASN A 36 -26.52 -7.88 7.52
CA ASN A 36 -27.19 -6.67 8.02
C ASN A 36 -26.34 -5.92 9.05
N ASP A 37 -25.13 -6.38 9.34
CA ASP A 37 -24.19 -5.65 10.17
C ASP A 37 -23.76 -4.36 9.42
N PRO A 38 -23.80 -3.19 10.07
CA PRO A 38 -23.44 -1.93 9.45
C PRO A 38 -22.00 -1.90 8.90
N LEU A 39 -21.09 -2.72 9.44
CA LEU A 39 -19.69 -2.78 9.01
C LEU A 39 -19.44 -3.71 7.83
N TYR A 40 -20.42 -4.56 7.47
CA TYR A 40 -20.23 -5.58 6.43
C TYR A 40 -19.88 -4.95 5.08
N ASP A 41 -20.65 -3.95 4.67
CA ASP A 41 -20.45 -3.26 3.40
C ASP A 41 -19.17 -2.43 3.41
N GLU A 42 -18.87 -1.76 4.53
CA GLU A 42 -17.66 -0.94 4.69
C GLU A 42 -16.39 -1.79 4.57
N LEU A 43 -16.33 -2.92 5.29
CA LEU A 43 -15.18 -3.81 5.24
C LEU A 43 -15.03 -4.47 3.86
N THR A 44 -16.14 -4.85 3.23
CA THR A 44 -16.14 -5.36 1.85
C THR A 44 -15.58 -4.33 0.88
N GLN A 45 -16.06 -3.09 0.95
CA GLN A 45 -15.56 -1.99 0.11
C GLN A 45 -14.09 -1.71 0.36
N LEU A 46 -13.65 -1.70 1.61
CA LEU A 46 -12.27 -1.43 1.99
C LEU A 46 -11.30 -2.48 1.43
N ILE A 47 -11.64 -3.78 1.51
CA ILE A 47 -10.85 -4.85 0.90
C ILE A 47 -10.79 -4.66 -0.62
N ASN A 48 -11.92 -4.39 -1.27
CA ASN A 48 -11.98 -4.20 -2.71
C ASN A 48 -11.16 -2.98 -3.19
N LEU A 49 -11.19 -1.87 -2.44
CA LEU A 49 -10.39 -0.68 -2.73
C LEU A 49 -8.89 -0.96 -2.52
N SER A 50 -8.54 -1.70 -1.48
CA SER A 50 -7.16 -2.14 -1.25
C SER A 50 -6.65 -3.02 -2.40
N ASP A 51 -7.46 -3.96 -2.90
CA ASP A 51 -7.10 -4.81 -4.04
C ASP A 51 -6.82 -3.98 -5.31
N LYS A 52 -7.54 -2.88 -5.53
CA LYS A 52 -7.26 -1.93 -6.63
C LYS A 52 -5.95 -1.17 -6.46
N CYS A 53 -5.55 -0.87 -5.23
CA CYS A 53 -4.30 -0.16 -4.94
C CYS A 53 -3.05 -1.02 -5.15
N LYS A 54 -3.19 -2.36 -5.15
CA LYS A 54 -2.06 -3.31 -5.27
C LYS A 54 -1.20 -3.09 -6.51
N ASN A 55 -1.83 -2.72 -7.63
CA ASN A 55 -1.18 -2.50 -8.92
C ASN A 55 -1.30 -1.04 -9.36
N LEU A 56 -1.40 -0.11 -8.40
CA LEU A 56 -1.48 1.31 -8.73
C LEU A 56 -0.16 1.78 -9.36
N GLU A 57 -0.23 2.17 -10.63
CA GLU A 57 0.87 2.81 -11.33
C GLU A 57 0.65 4.33 -11.38
N VAL A 58 1.68 5.09 -11.01
CA VAL A 58 1.66 6.55 -11.06
C VAL A 58 2.59 7.02 -12.16
N SER A 59 2.05 7.78 -13.12
CA SER A 59 2.88 8.46 -14.11
C SER A 59 3.57 9.65 -13.47
N VAL A 60 4.90 9.70 -13.59
CA VAL A 60 5.75 10.78 -13.09
C VAL A 60 6.59 11.35 -14.22
N GLY A 61 7.07 12.59 -14.08
CA GLY A 61 8.01 13.18 -15.01
C GLY A 61 9.32 12.39 -15.07
N THR A 62 10.07 12.51 -16.17
CA THR A 62 11.34 11.78 -16.35
C THR A 62 12.36 12.10 -15.25
N GLU A 63 12.47 13.36 -14.84
CA GLU A 63 13.39 13.81 -13.78
C GLU A 63 13.01 13.23 -12.41
N ASP A 64 11.72 13.27 -12.07
CA ASP A 64 11.19 12.67 -10.84
C ASP A 64 11.41 11.15 -10.82
N ALA A 65 11.17 10.47 -11.95
CA ALA A 65 11.39 9.04 -12.09
C ALA A 65 12.86 8.66 -11.82
N GLN A 66 13.80 9.44 -12.34
CA GLN A 66 15.22 9.23 -12.12
C GLN A 66 15.58 9.42 -10.64
N THR A 67 15.06 10.49 -10.03
CA THR A 67 15.27 10.78 -8.60
C THR A 67 14.78 9.63 -7.71
N ILE A 68 13.57 9.14 -7.96
CA ILE A 68 12.97 8.00 -7.22
C ILE A 68 13.84 6.74 -7.35
N ARG A 69 14.28 6.42 -8.58
CA ARG A 69 15.12 5.23 -8.82
C ARG A 69 16.46 5.31 -8.09
N GLN A 70 17.12 6.48 -8.12
CA GLN A 70 18.38 6.69 -7.43
C GLN A 70 18.23 6.56 -5.91
N PHE A 71 17.17 7.15 -5.35
CA PHE A 71 16.86 7.04 -3.93
C PHE A 71 16.65 5.58 -3.51
N ASN A 72 15.81 4.84 -4.24
CA ASN A 72 15.54 3.43 -3.93
C ASN A 72 16.81 2.57 -4.00
N ALA A 73 17.62 2.73 -5.04
CA ALA A 73 18.87 1.99 -5.19
C ALA A 73 19.84 2.25 -4.02
N LEU A 74 19.96 3.51 -3.57
CA LEU A 74 20.80 3.85 -2.42
C LEU A 74 20.24 3.27 -1.11
N SER A 75 18.92 3.36 -0.92
CA SER A 75 18.23 2.78 0.25
C SER A 75 18.49 1.29 0.37
N ASP A 76 18.30 0.53 -0.71
CA ASP A 76 18.52 -0.92 -0.74
C ASP A 76 19.99 -1.26 -0.44
N GLN A 77 20.92 -0.53 -1.05
CA GLN A 77 22.36 -0.72 -0.81
C GLN A 77 22.73 -0.47 0.66
N LEU A 78 22.22 0.59 1.27
CA LEU A 78 22.48 0.91 2.67
C LEU A 78 21.85 -0.13 3.61
N SER A 79 20.63 -0.58 3.32
CA SER A 79 19.96 -1.62 4.09
C SER A 79 20.76 -2.94 4.09
N SER A 80 21.28 -3.36 2.93
CA SER A 80 22.15 -4.56 2.84
C SER A 80 23.40 -4.42 3.70
N LYS A 81 24.12 -3.30 3.56
CA LYS A 81 25.37 -3.05 4.31
C LYS A 81 25.13 -3.03 5.82
N LEU A 82 24.07 -2.40 6.28
CA LEU A 82 23.73 -2.35 7.71
C LEU A 82 23.38 -3.73 8.27
N ASN A 83 22.70 -4.57 7.49
CA ASN A 83 22.43 -5.95 7.89
C ASN A 83 23.71 -6.79 7.97
N GLU A 84 24.64 -6.62 7.02
CA GLU A 84 25.94 -7.29 7.03
C GLU A 84 26.81 -6.90 8.24
N MET A 85 26.72 -5.65 8.71
CA MET A 85 27.45 -5.19 9.91
C MET A 85 26.85 -5.69 11.24
N ARG A 86 25.64 -6.27 11.21
CA ARG A 86 24.94 -6.77 12.40
C ARG A 86 25.30 -8.23 12.72
N PHE A 87 26.07 -8.88 11.83
CA PHE A 87 26.62 -10.23 11.97
C PHE A 87 28.16 -10.17 12.01
#